data_AF-A0A7R8ZF92-F1
#
_entry.id   AF-A0A7R8ZF92-F1
#
_cell.length_a   1.000
_cell.length_b   1.000
_cell.length_c   1.000
_cell.angle_alpha   90.00
_cell.angle_beta   90.00
_cell.angle_gamma   90.00
#
_symmetry.space_group_name_H-M   'P 1'
#
loop_
_entity.id
_entity.type
_entity.pdbx_description
1 polymer ?
#
loop_
_entity_poly.entity_id
_entity_poly.type
_entity_poly.pdbx_seq_one_letter_code
_entity_poly.pdbx_strand_id
1 'polypeptide(L)'
;VCICRPTGKDPLCCIPLNQILAVERLHEDSFKMKNMFQIVQPERALYVQANNCVEEKEWMDILTKICQTNSNRLQHYHPAAYINGHWLCCMSPSELAPGCNDVSRGMEASLQMSLDPDREFQRIHSLLVTHMDRLDKLKDACECQAVYTGDVCFLPSFVIEDVQSCFHTLTAVRDVVFCLEQEHRSYLRSVARETKYGSKQAPIGDDNYLLLAARVGRLDTSFLKKTFNPPD
;
A
#
# COMPACT_ATOMS: atom_id res chain seq x y z
N VAL A 1 -23.10 -1.52 7.24
CA VAL A 1 -23.27 -0.26 8.02
C VAL A 1 -24.59 -0.32 8.75
N CYS A 2 -24.60 -0.22 10.08
CA CYS A 2 -25.84 -0.21 10.85
C CYS A 2 -26.08 1.19 11.43
N ILE A 3 -27.29 1.70 11.25
CA ILE A 3 -27.76 2.97 11.80
C ILE A 3 -28.52 2.65 13.08
N CYS A 4 -28.02 3.12 14.21
CA CYS A 4 -28.61 2.86 15.53
C CYS A 4 -29.28 4.12 16.09
N ARG A 5 -30.30 3.93 16.93
CA ARG A 5 -30.80 5.04 17.77
C ARG A 5 -29.75 5.39 18.82
N PRO A 6 -29.62 6.66 19.24
CA PRO A 6 -28.67 7.06 20.28
C PRO A 6 -28.85 6.31 21.60
N THR A 7 -30.06 5.82 21.89
CA THR A 7 -30.41 5.14 23.15
C THR A 7 -30.94 3.71 22.95
N GLY A 8 -30.90 3.17 21.73
CA GLY A 8 -31.44 1.84 21.41
C GLY A 8 -30.35 0.76 21.34
N LYS A 9 -30.69 -0.47 21.78
CA LYS A 9 -29.80 -1.64 21.64
C LYS A 9 -29.83 -2.24 20.23
N ASP A 10 -30.95 -2.07 19.52
CA ASP A 10 -31.16 -2.64 18.18
C ASP A 10 -30.96 -1.59 17.07
N PRO A 11 -30.35 -1.96 15.94
CA PRO A 11 -30.18 -1.07 14.81
C PRO A 11 -31.52 -0.79 14.11
N LEU A 12 -31.73 0.46 13.70
CA LEU A 12 -32.89 0.89 12.90
C LEU A 12 -32.85 0.29 11.49
N CYS A 13 -31.65 0.23 10.93
CA CYS A 13 -31.41 -0.27 9.59
C CYS A 13 -29.96 -0.76 9.51
N CYS A 14 -29.74 -1.88 8.84
CA CYS A 14 -28.42 -2.34 8.49
C CYS A 14 -28.33 -2.50 6.97
N ILE A 15 -27.29 -1.90 6.40
CA ILE A 15 -26.97 -1.91 4.99
C ILE A 15 -25.80 -2.88 4.81
N PRO A 16 -25.98 -4.01 4.10
CA PRO A 16 -24.90 -4.87 3.66
C PRO A 16 -23.85 -4.07 2.88
N LEU A 17 -22.57 -4.31 3.15
CA LEU A 17 -21.49 -3.53 2.53
C LEU A 17 -21.44 -3.69 1.01
N ASN A 18 -21.78 -4.88 0.50
CA ASN A 18 -21.86 -5.21 -0.93
C ASN A 18 -23.06 -4.56 -1.67
N GLN A 19 -24.01 -3.97 -0.93
CA GLN A 19 -25.14 -3.24 -1.50
C GLN A 19 -24.90 -1.73 -1.59
N ILE A 20 -23.70 -1.26 -1.20
CA ILE A 20 -23.32 0.14 -1.38
C ILE A 20 -22.85 0.31 -2.83
N LEU A 21 -23.67 0.99 -3.64
CA LEU A 21 -23.44 1.18 -5.07
C LEU A 21 -22.69 2.47 -5.40
N ALA A 22 -22.91 3.52 -4.63
CA ALA A 22 -22.20 4.79 -4.71
C ALA A 22 -22.33 5.53 -3.37
N VAL A 23 -21.37 6.40 -3.07
CA VAL A 23 -21.37 7.26 -1.89
C VAL A 23 -20.90 8.64 -2.31
N GLU A 24 -21.78 9.63 -2.25
CA GLU A 24 -21.53 10.95 -2.82
C GLU A 24 -22.09 12.06 -1.94
N ARG A 25 -21.53 13.26 -2.06
CA ARG A 25 -22.14 14.44 -1.43
C ARG A 25 -23.50 14.73 -2.06
N LEU A 26 -24.44 15.18 -1.23
CA LEU A 26 -25.75 15.59 -1.71
C LEU A 26 -25.76 17.12 -1.90
N HIS A 27 -26.31 17.59 -3.01
CA HIS A 27 -26.52 19.02 -3.23
C HIS A 27 -27.36 19.62 -2.10
N GLU A 28 -26.85 20.71 -1.49
CA GLU A 28 -27.48 21.38 -0.35
C GLU A 28 -28.91 21.84 -0.68
N ASP A 29 -29.19 22.20 -1.93
CA ASP A 29 -30.51 22.62 -2.40
C ASP A 29 -31.59 21.55 -2.26
N SER A 30 -31.20 20.28 -2.10
CA SER A 30 -32.13 19.16 -1.91
C SER A 30 -32.97 19.30 -0.64
N PHE A 31 -32.32 19.64 0.48
CA PHE A 31 -32.96 19.73 1.80
C PHE A 31 -32.67 21.04 2.54
N LYS A 32 -31.86 21.93 1.95
CA LYS A 32 -31.33 23.14 2.59
C LYS A 32 -30.58 22.85 3.89
N MET A 33 -29.89 21.71 3.91
CA MET A 33 -29.11 21.22 5.04
C MET A 33 -27.65 21.04 4.62
N LYS A 34 -26.73 21.33 5.54
CA LYS A 34 -25.28 21.14 5.34
C LYS A 34 -24.84 19.75 5.78
N ASN A 35 -23.64 19.37 5.33
CA ASN A 35 -22.97 18.12 5.69
C ASN A 35 -23.81 16.88 5.33
N MET A 36 -24.54 16.96 4.23
CA MET A 36 -25.40 15.91 3.71
C MET A 36 -24.64 15.09 2.67
N PHE A 37 -24.73 13.78 2.80
CA PHE A 37 -24.26 12.85 1.79
C PHE A 37 -25.30 11.76 1.54
N GLN A 38 -25.11 11.01 0.46
CA GLN A 38 -26.00 9.94 0.07
C GLN A 38 -25.26 8.62 -0.07
N ILE A 39 -25.95 7.54 0.31
CA ILE A 39 -25.53 6.16 0.11
C ILE A 39 -26.54 5.53 -0.85
N VAL A 40 -26.11 5.22 -2.07
CA VAL A 40 -26.97 4.64 -3.11
C VAL A 40 -27.01 3.12 -2.94
N GLN A 41 -28.21 2.55 -2.89
CA GLN A 41 -28.48 1.11 -2.84
C GLN A 41 -29.32 0.69 -4.06
N PRO A 42 -29.43 -0.61 -4.36
CA PRO A 42 -30.27 -1.09 -5.46
C PRO A 42 -31.74 -0.65 -5.33
N GLU A 43 -32.28 -0.63 -4.11
CA GLU A 43 -33.69 -0.34 -3.86
C GLU A 43 -33.98 1.16 -3.67
N ARG A 44 -33.03 1.93 -3.11
CA ARG A 44 -33.21 3.36 -2.83
C ARG A 44 -31.89 4.08 -2.54
N ALA A 45 -31.90 5.41 -2.62
CA ALA A 45 -30.87 6.25 -2.02
C ALA A 45 -31.19 6.54 -0.55
N LEU A 46 -30.19 6.48 0.32
CA LEU A 46 -30.29 6.96 1.71
C LEU A 46 -29.57 8.29 1.84
N TYR A 47 -30.26 9.30 2.38
CA TYR A 47 -29.70 10.61 2.67
C TYR A 47 -29.31 10.69 4.15
N VAL A 48 -28.06 11.07 4.42
CA VAL A 48 -27.48 11.09 5.77
C VAL A 48 -26.92 12.47 6.05
N GLN A 49 -27.29 13.03 7.22
CA GLN A 49 -26.71 14.26 7.74
C GLN A 49 -25.66 13.92 8.78
N ALA A 50 -24.43 14.41 8.60
CA ALA A 50 -23.40 14.39 9.64
C ALA A 50 -23.52 15.62 10.55
N ASN A 51 -23.03 15.53 11.79
CA ASN A 51 -23.09 16.66 12.72
C ASN A 51 -22.21 17.83 12.27
N ASN A 52 -21.12 17.54 11.57
CA ASN A 52 -20.17 18.53 11.06
C ASN A 52 -19.46 17.99 9.79
N CYS A 53 -18.71 18.87 9.12
CA CYS A 53 -18.02 18.53 7.87
C CYS A 53 -16.84 17.55 8.05
N VAL A 54 -16.27 17.44 9.26
CA VAL A 54 -15.21 16.47 9.56
C VAL A 54 -15.80 15.06 9.59
N GLU A 55 -16.90 14.89 10.34
CA GLU A 55 -17.62 13.62 10.41
C GLU A 55 -18.19 13.22 9.04
N GLU A 56 -18.76 14.17 8.28
CA GLU A 56 -19.18 13.93 6.89
C GLU A 56 -18.03 13.36 6.06
N LYS A 57 -16.87 14.00 6.12
CA LYS A 57 -15.69 13.59 5.35
C LYS A 57 -15.19 12.21 5.77
N GLU A 58 -15.10 11.93 7.07
CA GLU A 58 -14.66 10.63 7.59
C GLU A 58 -15.59 9.50 7.12
N TRP A 59 -16.90 9.69 7.21
CA TRP A 59 -17.87 8.70 6.72
C TRP A 59 -17.78 8.53 5.21
N MET A 60 -17.72 9.63 4.46
CA MET A 60 -17.53 9.63 3.01
C MET A 60 -16.29 8.83 2.61
N ASP A 61 -15.14 9.07 3.25
CA ASP A 61 -13.87 8.42 2.93
C ASP A 61 -13.91 6.92 3.20
N ILE A 62 -14.44 6.49 4.37
CA ILE A 62 -14.55 5.07 4.73
C ILE A 62 -15.50 4.34 3.78
N LEU A 63 -16.70 4.88 3.58
CA LEU A 63 -17.73 4.24 2.77
C LEU A 63 -17.36 4.22 1.29
N THR A 64 -16.67 5.25 0.80
CA THR A 64 -16.14 5.28 -0.57
C THR A 64 -15.10 4.18 -0.78
N LYS A 65 -14.18 3.96 0.17
CA LYS A 65 -13.20 2.87 0.10
C LYS A 65 -13.86 1.50 0.08
N ILE A 66 -14.92 1.30 0.88
CA ILE A 66 -15.70 0.06 0.86
C ILE A 66 -16.42 -0.08 -0.50
N CYS A 67 -17.05 0.98 -1.00
CA CYS A 67 -17.74 0.96 -2.27
C CYS A 67 -16.80 0.64 -3.45
N GLN A 68 -15.51 1.01 -3.37
CA GLN A 68 -14.51 0.70 -4.38
C GLN A 68 -14.19 -0.80 -4.49
N THR A 69 -14.40 -1.60 -3.44
CA THR A 69 -14.19 -3.06 -3.49
C THR A 69 -15.39 -3.80 -4.07
N ASN A 70 -16.53 -3.13 -4.23
CA ASN A 70 -17.76 -3.70 -4.76
C ASN A 70 -17.73 -3.74 -6.30
N SER A 71 -17.90 -4.93 -6.88
CA SER A 71 -17.91 -5.12 -8.34
C SER A 71 -19.12 -4.50 -9.05
N ASN A 72 -20.19 -4.21 -8.32
CA ASN A 72 -21.44 -3.60 -8.78
C ASN A 72 -21.50 -2.07 -8.56
N ARG A 73 -20.36 -1.42 -8.33
CA ARG A 73 -20.28 0.05 -8.17
C ARG A 73 -20.84 0.77 -9.41
N LEU A 74 -21.69 1.76 -9.18
CA LEU A 74 -22.26 2.60 -10.24
C LEU A 74 -21.20 3.51 -10.85
N GLN A 75 -21.38 3.81 -12.15
CA GLN A 75 -20.58 4.80 -12.86
C GLN A 75 -21.21 6.18 -12.79
N HIS A 76 -22.55 6.25 -12.71
CA HIS A 76 -23.30 7.50 -12.63
C HIS A 76 -24.29 7.47 -11.46
N TYR A 77 -24.55 8.64 -10.87
CA TYR A 77 -25.50 8.86 -9.77
C TYR A 77 -26.28 10.16 -9.97
N HIS A 78 -27.27 10.40 -9.10
CA HIS A 78 -28.02 11.66 -9.05
C HIS A 78 -27.52 12.52 -7.89
N PRO A 79 -26.98 13.73 -8.12
CA PRO A 79 -26.39 14.56 -7.07
C PRO A 79 -27.41 15.27 -6.17
N ALA A 80 -28.68 15.30 -6.54
CA ALA A 80 -29.76 15.90 -5.74
C ALA A 80 -30.86 14.89 -5.45
N ALA A 81 -31.70 15.18 -4.44
CA ALA A 81 -32.73 14.24 -4.00
C ALA A 81 -33.88 14.05 -5.00
N TYR A 82 -34.55 12.90 -4.93
CA TYR A 82 -35.82 12.65 -5.61
C TYR A 82 -36.97 13.16 -4.73
N ILE A 83 -37.63 14.25 -5.15
CA ILE A 83 -38.69 14.92 -4.39
C ILE A 83 -39.81 15.30 -5.35
N ASN A 84 -41.08 15.18 -4.90
CA ASN A 84 -42.26 15.53 -5.71
C ASN A 84 -42.31 14.80 -7.07
N GLY A 85 -41.91 13.52 -7.09
CA GLY A 85 -41.99 12.68 -8.28
C GLY A 85 -40.96 12.97 -9.36
N HIS A 86 -39.88 13.70 -9.05
CA HIS A 86 -38.76 13.91 -9.96
C HIS A 86 -37.43 14.11 -9.23
N TRP A 87 -36.33 13.84 -9.94
CA TRP A 87 -34.97 14.14 -9.49
C TRP A 87 -34.70 15.65 -9.59
N LEU A 88 -34.28 16.28 -8.51
CA LEU A 88 -34.00 17.73 -8.51
C LEU A 88 -32.79 18.14 -9.36
N CYS A 89 -31.91 17.19 -9.72
CA CYS A 89 -30.71 17.45 -10.50
C CYS A 89 -30.95 17.48 -12.02
N CYS A 90 -31.83 16.62 -12.52
CA CYS A 90 -32.05 16.43 -13.97
C CYS A 90 -33.53 16.48 -14.37
N MET A 91 -34.44 16.71 -13.43
CA MET A 91 -35.90 16.73 -13.61
C MET A 91 -36.48 15.42 -14.14
N SER A 92 -35.74 14.32 -14.06
CA SER A 92 -36.24 13.01 -14.48
C SER A 92 -37.39 12.54 -13.56
N PRO A 93 -38.55 12.15 -14.11
CA PRO A 93 -39.71 11.74 -13.31
C PRO A 93 -39.59 10.31 -12.76
N SER A 94 -38.66 9.51 -13.26
CA SER A 94 -38.46 8.13 -12.84
C SER A 94 -37.40 8.03 -11.75
N GLU A 95 -37.76 7.50 -10.59
CA GLU A 95 -36.81 7.23 -9.50
C GLU A 95 -35.72 6.24 -9.94
N LEU A 96 -36.05 5.31 -10.84
CA LEU A 96 -35.12 4.32 -11.38
C LEU A 96 -34.31 4.82 -12.60
N ALA A 97 -34.38 6.12 -12.91
CA ALA A 97 -33.59 6.67 -14.00
C ALA A 97 -32.08 6.52 -13.74
N PRO A 98 -31.27 6.25 -14.79
CA PRO A 98 -29.82 6.23 -14.64
C PRO A 98 -29.31 7.58 -14.12
N GLY A 99 -28.25 7.55 -13.33
CA GLY A 99 -27.63 8.75 -12.77
C GLY A 99 -27.22 9.76 -13.84
N CYS A 100 -27.35 11.05 -13.53
CA CYS A 100 -27.02 12.14 -14.46
C CYS A 100 -25.61 12.73 -14.26
N ASN A 101 -24.85 12.27 -13.26
CA ASN A 101 -23.49 12.74 -12.98
C ASN A 101 -22.54 11.56 -12.69
N ASP A 102 -21.26 11.71 -13.00
CA ASP A 102 -20.26 10.66 -12.76
C ASP A 102 -19.99 10.47 -11.27
N VAL A 103 -19.97 9.22 -10.80
CA VAL A 103 -19.56 8.89 -9.44
C VAL A 103 -18.08 9.26 -9.29
N SER A 104 -17.77 10.03 -8.24
CA SER A 104 -16.42 10.42 -7.88
C SER A 104 -15.55 9.18 -7.86
N ARG A 105 -14.51 9.15 -8.70
CA ARG A 105 -13.45 8.16 -8.63
C ARG A 105 -12.80 8.37 -7.28
N GLY A 106 -13.28 7.59 -6.29
CA GLY A 106 -13.18 7.92 -4.88
C GLY A 106 -11.80 8.45 -4.58
N MET A 107 -11.77 9.62 -3.92
CA MET A 107 -10.61 10.47 -3.75
C MET A 107 -9.34 9.60 -3.75
N GLU A 108 -8.49 9.78 -4.76
CA GLU A 108 -7.06 9.69 -4.52
C GLU A 108 -6.73 10.80 -3.51
N ALA A 109 -7.28 10.69 -2.29
CA ALA A 109 -6.75 11.30 -1.12
C ALA A 109 -5.42 10.60 -1.01
N SER A 110 -4.44 11.27 -1.58
CA SER A 110 -3.05 11.05 -1.45
C SER A 110 -2.69 10.90 0.04
N LEU A 111 -2.96 9.73 0.60
CA LEU A 111 -1.87 8.90 1.07
C LEU A 111 -1.08 8.44 -0.17
N GLN A 112 -0.58 9.39 -0.97
CA GLN A 112 0.78 9.27 -1.43
C GLN A 112 1.54 9.30 -0.11
N MET A 113 1.72 8.12 0.48
CA MET A 113 3.04 7.81 0.97
C MET A 113 3.92 8.24 -0.19
N SER A 114 4.61 9.37 -0.05
CA SER A 114 5.65 9.78 -0.97
C SER A 114 6.72 8.71 -0.81
N LEU A 115 6.49 7.57 -1.47
CA LEU A 115 7.43 6.47 -1.56
C LEU A 115 8.48 7.02 -2.49
N ASP A 116 9.51 7.59 -1.90
CA ASP A 116 10.77 7.84 -2.58
C ASP A 116 11.32 6.45 -2.92
N PRO A 117 11.22 6.00 -4.19
CA PRO A 117 11.52 4.63 -4.53
C PRO A 117 12.99 4.30 -4.26
N ASP A 118 13.87 5.28 -4.45
CA ASP A 118 15.31 5.14 -4.23
C ASP A 118 15.61 5.00 -2.75
N ARG A 119 14.97 5.82 -1.90
CA ARG A 119 15.14 5.75 -0.45
C ARG A 119 14.57 4.47 0.14
N GLU A 120 13.39 4.03 -0.30
CA GLU A 120 12.77 2.79 0.16
C GLU A 120 13.56 1.56 -0.30
N PHE A 121 14.07 1.58 -1.54
CA PHE A 121 14.95 0.53 -2.04
C PHE A 121 16.24 0.45 -1.21
N GLN A 122 16.90 1.59 -0.95
CA GLN A 122 18.09 1.64 -0.09
C GLN A 122 17.80 1.11 1.32
N ARG A 123 16.61 1.42 1.87
CA ARG A 123 16.16 0.93 3.19
C ARG A 123 15.99 -0.58 3.20
N ILE A 124 15.29 -1.14 2.20
CA ILE A 124 15.08 -2.58 2.06
C ILE A 124 16.41 -3.30 1.88
N HIS A 125 17.28 -2.80 0.99
CA HIS A 125 18.61 -3.35 0.77
C HIS A 125 19.45 -3.34 2.06
N SER A 126 19.49 -2.22 2.77
CA SER A 126 20.23 -2.11 4.05
C SER A 126 19.71 -3.10 5.09
N LEU A 127 18.39 -3.28 5.17
CA LEU A 127 17.76 -4.22 6.09
C LEU A 127 18.12 -5.67 5.76
N LEU A 128 18.06 -6.04 4.47
CA LEU A 128 18.42 -7.36 3.99
C LEU A 128 19.90 -7.65 4.29
N VAL A 129 20.81 -6.75 3.90
CA VAL A 129 22.26 -6.87 4.17
C VAL A 129 22.55 -7.04 5.67
N THR A 130 21.90 -6.23 6.52
CA THR A 130 22.09 -6.26 7.99
C THR A 130 21.65 -7.59 8.62
N HIS A 131 20.69 -8.29 8.01
CA HIS A 131 20.12 -9.53 8.53
C HIS A 131 20.38 -10.75 7.64
N MET A 132 21.36 -10.69 6.74
CA MET A 132 21.69 -11.79 5.82
C MET A 132 22.00 -13.08 6.55
N ASP A 133 22.65 -13.01 7.72
CA ASP A 133 22.98 -14.17 8.54
C ASP A 133 21.73 -14.91 9.05
N ARG A 134 20.64 -14.18 9.29
CA ARG A 134 19.34 -14.79 9.64
C ARG A 134 18.68 -15.41 8.43
N LEU A 135 18.81 -14.77 7.26
CA LEU A 135 18.27 -15.24 6.00
C LEU A 135 18.98 -16.52 5.52
N ASP A 136 20.32 -16.59 5.67
CA ASP A 136 21.12 -17.78 5.41
C ASP A 136 20.72 -18.93 6.35
N LYS A 137 20.60 -18.69 7.66
CA LYS A 137 20.13 -19.73 8.62
C LYS A 137 18.76 -20.26 8.28
N LEU A 138 17.85 -19.38 7.84
CA LEU A 138 16.50 -19.76 7.42
C LEU A 138 16.56 -20.64 6.15
N LYS A 139 17.35 -20.22 5.17
CA LYS A 139 17.57 -20.95 3.92
C LYS A 139 18.17 -22.34 4.20
N ASP A 140 19.20 -22.42 5.03
CA ASP A 140 19.87 -23.69 5.39
C ASP A 140 18.90 -24.62 6.16
N ALA A 141 18.02 -24.08 7.01
CA ALA A 141 16.97 -24.86 7.67
C ALA A 141 15.95 -25.41 6.66
N CYS A 142 15.53 -24.60 5.69
CA CYS A 142 14.64 -25.04 4.62
C CYS A 142 15.29 -26.10 3.73
N GLU A 143 16.60 -25.98 3.44
CA GLU A 143 17.35 -26.96 2.64
C GLU A 143 17.37 -28.34 3.32
N CYS A 144 17.72 -28.39 4.60
CA CYS A 144 17.68 -29.63 5.37
C CYS A 144 16.26 -30.24 5.40
N GLN A 145 15.23 -29.42 5.57
CA GLN A 145 13.89 -29.94 5.81
C GLN A 145 13.15 -30.37 4.54
N ALA A 146 13.41 -29.71 3.40
CA ALA A 146 12.92 -30.10 2.07
C ALA A 146 13.46 -31.47 1.62
N VAL A 147 14.67 -31.83 2.06
CA VAL A 147 15.33 -33.08 1.66
C VAL A 147 14.90 -34.27 2.52
N TYR A 148 14.58 -34.07 3.80
CA TYR A 148 14.43 -35.19 4.76
C TYR A 148 13.03 -35.40 5.36
N THR A 149 12.10 -34.42 5.34
CA THR A 149 10.87 -34.49 6.18
C THR A 149 9.54 -34.11 5.53
N GLY A 150 9.52 -33.78 4.24
CA GLY A 150 8.29 -33.38 3.53
C GLY A 150 7.93 -31.89 3.68
N ASP A 151 6.84 -31.47 3.03
CA ASP A 151 6.53 -30.09 2.61
C ASP A 151 6.34 -29.04 3.72
N VAL A 152 6.47 -29.39 5.01
CA VAL A 152 6.20 -28.47 6.14
C VAL A 152 7.40 -28.34 7.08
N CYS A 153 7.85 -27.11 7.31
CA CYS A 153 8.94 -26.79 8.23
C CYS A 153 8.42 -26.08 9.49
N PHE A 154 8.78 -26.62 10.65
CA PHE A 154 8.46 -26.05 11.96
C PHE A 154 9.65 -25.27 12.50
N LEU A 155 9.58 -23.95 12.39
CA LEU A 155 10.54 -23.05 13.02
C LEU A 155 10.00 -22.58 14.38
N PRO A 156 10.86 -22.15 15.32
CA PRO A 156 10.45 -21.77 16.67
C PRO A 156 9.38 -20.67 16.73
N SER A 157 9.20 -19.90 15.65
CA SER A 157 8.36 -18.70 15.65
C SER A 157 7.25 -18.70 14.58
N PHE A 158 7.26 -19.63 13.61
CA PHE A 158 6.24 -19.72 12.55
C PHE A 158 6.35 -21.06 11.79
N VAL A 159 5.29 -21.41 11.07
CA VAL A 159 5.21 -22.61 10.22
C VAL A 159 5.38 -22.21 8.76
N ILE A 160 6.20 -22.96 8.01
CA ILE A 160 6.33 -22.81 6.56
C ILE A 160 5.54 -23.94 5.91
N GLU A 161 4.47 -23.59 5.20
CA GLU A 161 3.55 -24.54 4.54
C GLU A 161 4.10 -25.14 3.24
N ASP A 162 4.97 -24.40 2.53
CA ASP A 162 5.66 -24.83 1.31
C ASP A 162 7.17 -24.52 1.44
N VAL A 163 7.91 -25.51 1.92
CA VAL A 163 9.35 -25.39 2.16
C VAL A 163 10.14 -25.18 0.86
N GLN A 164 9.71 -25.80 -0.24
CA GLN A 164 10.43 -25.73 -1.51
C GLN A 164 10.32 -24.33 -2.13
N SER A 165 9.10 -23.78 -2.21
CA SER A 165 8.91 -22.40 -2.69
C SER A 165 9.60 -21.39 -1.77
N CYS A 166 9.57 -21.62 -0.45
CA CYS A 166 10.29 -20.77 0.51
C CYS A 166 11.80 -20.79 0.25
N PHE A 167 12.41 -21.97 0.10
CA PHE A 167 13.83 -22.12 -0.20
C PHE A 167 14.24 -21.41 -1.50
N HIS A 168 13.49 -21.61 -2.58
CA HIS A 168 13.75 -20.94 -3.85
C HIS A 168 13.63 -19.42 -3.73
N THR A 169 12.61 -18.93 -3.01
CA THR A 169 12.41 -17.49 -2.79
C THR A 169 13.57 -16.88 -1.99
N LEU A 170 13.99 -17.53 -0.91
CA LEU A 170 15.11 -17.06 -0.09
C LEU A 170 16.43 -17.05 -0.88
N THR A 171 16.66 -18.07 -1.70
CA THR A 171 17.84 -18.14 -2.58
C THR A 171 17.82 -17.00 -3.61
N ALA A 172 16.69 -16.77 -4.28
CA ALA A 172 16.55 -15.67 -5.24
C ALA A 172 16.76 -14.29 -4.59
N VAL A 173 16.16 -14.05 -3.42
CA VAL A 173 16.35 -12.78 -2.68
C VAL A 173 17.82 -12.58 -2.33
N ARG A 174 18.48 -13.62 -1.81
CA ARG A 174 19.90 -13.59 -1.46
C ARG A 174 20.78 -13.25 -2.67
N ASP A 175 20.54 -13.89 -3.80
CA ASP A 175 21.34 -13.70 -5.02
C ASP A 175 21.15 -12.29 -5.58
N VAL A 176 19.93 -11.75 -5.57
CA VAL A 176 19.65 -10.37 -5.98
C VAL A 176 20.37 -9.36 -5.08
N VAL A 177 20.28 -9.53 -3.76
CA VAL A 177 20.98 -8.66 -2.79
C VAL A 177 22.49 -8.72 -2.97
N PHE A 178 23.04 -9.92 -3.19
CA PHE A 178 24.47 -10.11 -3.45
C PHE A 178 24.92 -9.39 -4.72
N CYS A 179 24.22 -9.60 -5.84
CA CYS A 179 24.54 -8.96 -7.11
C CYS A 179 24.47 -7.43 -6.99
N LEU A 180 23.42 -6.92 -6.33
CA LEU A 180 23.24 -5.48 -6.12
C LEU A 180 24.39 -4.88 -5.29
N GLU A 181 24.77 -5.52 -4.20
CA GLU A 181 25.88 -5.06 -3.35
C GLU A 181 27.23 -5.11 -4.09
N GLN A 182 27.43 -6.13 -4.94
CA GLN A 182 28.62 -6.25 -5.77
C GLN A 182 28.72 -5.11 -6.79
N GLU A 183 27.62 -4.80 -7.48
CA GLU A 183 27.53 -3.68 -8.42
C GLU A 183 27.71 -2.33 -7.72
N HIS A 184 27.05 -2.12 -6.58
CA HIS A 184 27.20 -0.91 -5.78
C HIS A 184 28.66 -0.68 -5.37
N ARG A 185 29.36 -1.75 -4.97
CA ARG A 185 30.77 -1.67 -4.62
C ARG A 185 31.66 -1.41 -5.83
N SER A 186 31.36 -2.01 -6.98
CA SER A 186 32.08 -1.76 -8.23
C SER A 186 32.00 -0.29 -8.61
N TYR A 187 30.79 0.27 -8.55
CA TYR A 187 30.52 1.69 -8.77
C TYR A 187 31.24 2.59 -7.77
N LEU A 188 31.14 2.34 -6.46
CA LEU A 188 31.84 3.16 -5.47
C LEU A 188 33.36 3.15 -5.67
N ARG A 189 33.93 2.02 -6.09
CA ARG A 189 35.35 1.92 -6.43
C ARG A 189 35.71 2.68 -7.70
N SER A 190 34.85 2.69 -8.72
CA SER A 190 35.10 3.49 -9.92
C SER A 190 35.04 4.98 -9.60
N VAL A 191 34.02 5.42 -8.86
CA VAL A 191 33.87 6.81 -8.41
C VAL A 191 35.09 7.25 -7.58
N ALA A 192 35.56 6.43 -6.63
CA ALA A 192 36.74 6.75 -5.84
C ALA A 192 38.02 6.86 -6.68
N ARG A 193 38.18 6.04 -7.74
CA ARG A 193 39.33 6.12 -8.66
C ARG A 193 39.28 7.35 -9.56
N GLU A 194 38.08 7.72 -10.00
CA GLU A 194 37.87 8.82 -10.95
C GLU A 194 37.86 10.19 -10.26
N THR A 195 37.51 10.23 -8.97
CA THR A 195 37.41 11.49 -8.23
C THR A 195 38.81 12.05 -7.96
N LYS A 196 39.06 13.25 -8.49
CA LYS A 196 40.31 14.00 -8.30
C LYS A 196 40.11 15.11 -7.30
N TYR A 197 41.05 15.26 -6.37
CA TYR A 197 41.03 16.36 -5.40
C TYR A 197 41.10 17.72 -6.13
N GLY A 198 40.23 18.66 -5.76
CA GLY A 198 40.08 19.95 -6.44
C GLY A 198 39.21 19.92 -7.70
N SER A 199 38.55 18.80 -8.01
CA SER A 199 37.54 18.72 -9.08
C SER A 199 36.19 19.32 -8.63
N LYS A 200 35.25 19.46 -9.57
CA LYS A 200 33.87 19.89 -9.23
C LYS A 200 33.18 18.91 -8.27
N GLN A 201 33.55 17.64 -8.30
CA GLN A 201 32.99 16.56 -7.47
C GLN A 201 33.73 16.37 -6.14
N ALA A 202 34.91 16.98 -5.96
CA ALA A 202 35.65 17.03 -4.70
C ALA A 202 36.36 18.38 -4.55
N PRO A 203 35.63 19.46 -4.23
CA PRO A 203 36.17 20.80 -4.07
C PRO A 203 37.21 20.87 -2.95
N ILE A 204 38.12 21.84 -3.04
CA ILE A 204 39.11 22.07 -2.00
C ILE A 204 38.39 22.49 -0.71
N GLY A 205 38.64 21.76 0.38
CA GLY A 205 38.00 22.00 1.69
C GLY A 205 36.72 21.20 1.93
N ASP A 206 36.32 20.30 1.03
CA ASP A 206 35.22 19.36 1.24
C ASP A 206 35.74 17.97 1.65
N ASP A 207 35.29 17.46 2.80
CA ASP A 207 35.68 16.16 3.36
C ASP A 207 34.91 14.97 2.73
N ASN A 208 33.98 15.23 1.80
CA ASN A 208 33.20 14.18 1.14
C ASN A 208 34.05 13.08 0.46
N TYR A 209 35.23 13.43 -0.08
CA TYR A 209 36.15 12.44 -0.67
C TYR A 209 36.74 11.50 0.39
N LEU A 210 36.96 11.97 1.63
CA LEU A 210 37.41 11.13 2.74
C LEU A 210 36.30 10.15 3.17
N LEU A 211 35.04 10.59 3.20
CA LEU A 211 33.89 9.73 3.48
C LEU A 211 33.71 8.65 2.40
N LEU A 212 33.92 9.00 1.13
CA LEU A 212 33.91 8.05 0.02
C LEU A 212 35.02 6.99 0.18
N ALA A 213 36.26 7.43 0.47
CA ALA A 213 37.38 6.52 0.72
C ALA A 213 37.12 5.60 1.92
N ALA A 214 36.55 6.14 3.00
CA ALA A 214 36.17 5.37 4.18
C ALA A 214 35.06 4.35 3.89
N ARG A 215 34.05 4.70 3.07
CA ARG A 215 33.00 3.76 2.64
C ARG A 215 33.58 2.62 1.80
N VAL A 216 34.52 2.90 0.90
CA VAL A 216 35.22 1.86 0.14
C VAL A 216 36.05 0.95 1.07
N GLY A 217 36.62 1.51 2.14
CA GLY A 217 37.43 0.76 3.12
C GLY A 217 36.66 -0.05 4.16
N ARG A 218 35.43 0.36 4.55
CA ARG A 218 34.60 -0.30 5.57
C ARG A 218 33.77 -1.49 5.07
N LEU A 219 33.81 -1.80 3.78
CA LEU A 219 33.10 -2.94 3.20
C LEU A 219 33.84 -4.24 3.59
N ASP A 220 33.61 -4.68 4.83
CA ASP A 220 34.15 -5.91 5.37
C ASP A 220 33.56 -7.12 4.62
N THR A 221 34.40 -8.10 4.33
CA THR A 221 34.12 -9.22 3.40
C THR A 221 33.71 -10.50 4.11
N SER A 222 33.50 -10.44 5.42
CA SER A 222 33.27 -11.62 6.25
C SER A 222 32.01 -12.41 5.87
N PHE A 223 30.96 -11.75 5.36
CA PHE A 223 29.72 -12.39 4.89
C PHE A 223 29.87 -13.00 3.48
N LEU A 224 30.64 -12.37 2.59
CA LEU A 224 30.83 -12.79 1.19
C LEU A 224 31.84 -13.95 1.04
N LYS A 225 32.72 -14.16 2.04
CA LYS A 225 33.75 -15.22 1.99
C LYS A 225 33.21 -16.63 2.25
N LYS A 226 31.97 -16.78 2.72
CA LYS A 226 31.41 -18.11 3.05
C LYS A 226 30.83 -18.88 1.87
N THR A 227 30.84 -18.33 0.65
CA THR A 227 30.03 -18.85 -0.46
C THR A 227 30.82 -19.43 -1.64
N PHE A 228 32.14 -19.57 -1.52
CA PHE A 228 32.96 -20.21 -2.57
C PHE A 228 34.14 -20.97 -1.94
N ASN A 229 33.85 -22.14 -1.38
CA ASN A 229 34.77 -23.27 -1.50
C ASN A 229 34.05 -24.26 -2.43
N PRO A 230 34.44 -24.38 -3.71
CA PRO A 230 33.97 -25.48 -4.53
C PRO A 230 34.46 -26.79 -3.88
N PRO A 231 33.64 -27.87 -3.87
CA PRO A 231 34.15 -29.19 -3.49
C PRO A 231 35.20 -29.62 -4.53
N ASP A 232 36.34 -30.11 -4.03
CA ASP A 232 37.36 -30.82 -4.84
C ASP A 232 36.79 -32.11 -5.46
#